data_AF-A0A2V2AQJ5-F1
#
_entry.id   AF-A0A2V2AQJ5-F1
#
_cell.length_a   1.000
_cell.length_b   1.000
_cell.length_c   1.000
_cell.angle_alpha   90.00
_cell.angle_beta   90.00
_cell.angle_gamma   90.00
#
_symmetry.space_group_name_H-M   'P 1'
#
loop_
_entity.id
_entity.type
_entity.pdbx_description
1 polymer ?
#
loop_
_entity_poly.entity_id
_entity_poly.type
_entity_poly.pdbx_seq_one_letter_code
_entity_poly.pdbx_strand_id
1 'polypeptide(L)'
;MHDAYITAAQAILELALVLHHAVTGEQYKARAATARLTEPTRTGDYRYCVGAAHHMAGLRMPEPSAVSWLDGPGTVRAGRRDLVQAGRDQFRAQR
;
A
#
# COMPACT_ATOMS: atom_id res chain seq x y z
N MET A 1 17.87 -16.72 -10.05
CA MET A 1 17.65 -16.46 -8.61
C MET A 1 17.88 -15.00 -8.22
N HIS A 2 18.81 -14.25 -8.85
CA HIS A 2 19.02 -12.83 -8.56
C HIS A 2 17.80 -11.94 -8.91
N ASP A 3 17.16 -12.21 -10.05
CA ASP A 3 16.04 -11.40 -10.54
C ASP A 3 14.81 -11.44 -9.62
N ALA A 4 14.51 -12.59 -9.03
CA ALA A 4 13.40 -12.75 -8.09
C ALA A 4 13.57 -11.88 -6.83
N TYR A 5 14.80 -11.73 -6.33
CA TYR A 5 15.09 -10.88 -5.18
C TYR A 5 14.93 -9.39 -5.52
N ILE A 6 15.36 -8.97 -6.72
CA ILE A 6 15.17 -7.60 -7.21
C ILE A 6 13.67 -7.30 -7.35
N THR A 7 12.90 -8.21 -7.92
CA THR A 7 11.44 -8.10 -8.01
C THR A 7 10.79 -7.98 -6.64
N ALA A 8 11.23 -8.77 -5.66
CA ALA A 8 10.73 -8.70 -4.28
C ALA A 8 10.99 -7.33 -3.65
N ALA A 9 12.23 -6.85 -3.73
CA ALA A 9 12.64 -5.57 -3.17
C ALA A 9 11.87 -4.40 -3.81
N GLN A 10 11.70 -4.42 -5.14
CA GLN A 10 10.92 -3.43 -5.86
C GLN A 10 9.44 -3.47 -5.47
N ALA A 11 8.84 -4.66 -5.35
CA ALA A 11 7.45 -4.80 -4.94
C ALA A 11 7.21 -4.28 -3.52
N ILE A 12 8.11 -4.58 -2.58
CA ILE A 12 8.05 -4.08 -1.20
C ILE A 12 8.22 -2.55 -1.17
N LEU A 13 9.16 -2.01 -1.95
CA LEU A 13 9.38 -0.56 -2.03
C LEU A 13 8.15 0.17 -2.56
N GLU A 14 7.58 -0.27 -3.68
CA GLU A 14 6.38 0.37 -4.24
C GLU A 14 5.17 0.23 -3.30
N LEU A 15 5.03 -0.90 -2.59
CA LEU A 15 4.01 -1.04 -1.55
C LEU A 15 4.19 -0.04 -0.39
N ALA A 16 5.44 0.17 0.07
CA ALA A 16 5.75 1.17 1.09
C ALA A 16 5.45 2.59 0.62
N LEU A 17 5.69 2.91 -0.65
CA LEU A 17 5.32 4.20 -1.25
C LEU A 17 3.80 4.38 -1.32
N VAL A 18 3.05 3.34 -1.71
CA VAL A 18 1.58 3.39 -1.68
C VAL A 18 1.07 3.70 -0.28
N LEU A 19 1.61 3.02 0.73
CA LEU A 19 1.30 3.28 2.14
C LEU A 19 1.58 4.73 2.51
N HIS A 20 2.79 5.21 2.23
CA HIS A 20 3.20 6.57 2.55
C HIS A 20 2.29 7.62 1.91
N HIS A 21 2.03 7.49 0.61
CA HIS A 21 1.19 8.45 -0.12
C HIS A 21 -0.29 8.39 0.29
N ALA A 22 -0.83 7.20 0.57
CA ALA A 22 -2.19 7.07 1.09
C ALA A 22 -2.34 7.72 2.48
N VAL A 23 -1.28 7.68 3.28
CA VAL A 23 -1.21 8.29 4.62
C VAL A 23 -1.04 9.81 4.54
N THR A 24 -0.27 10.33 3.58
CA THR A 24 -0.08 11.78 3.40
C THR A 24 -1.23 12.45 2.65
N GLY A 25 -2.18 11.68 2.11
CA GLY A 25 -3.30 12.21 1.32
C GLY A 25 -2.95 12.45 -0.15
N GLU A 26 -1.74 12.06 -0.58
CA GLU A 26 -1.20 12.23 -1.93
C GLU A 26 -1.74 11.16 -2.89
N GLN A 27 -3.06 11.11 -3.07
CA GLN A 27 -3.75 10.02 -3.78
C GLN A 27 -3.26 9.77 -5.21
N TYR A 28 -2.86 10.81 -5.93
CA TYR A 28 -2.25 10.67 -7.26
C TYR A 28 -0.94 9.87 -7.21
N LYS A 29 -0.09 10.13 -6.22
CA LYS A 29 1.18 9.41 -6.05
C LYS A 29 0.95 7.97 -5.60
N ALA A 30 -0.07 7.72 -4.78
CA ALA A 30 -0.50 6.37 -4.41
C ALA A 30 -0.98 5.56 -5.62
N ARG A 31 -1.75 6.17 -6.53
CA ARG A 31 -2.16 5.55 -7.81
C ARG A 31 -0.96 5.23 -8.70
N ALA A 32 -0.03 6.17 -8.84
CA ALA A 32 1.17 5.97 -9.64
C ALA A 32 2.04 4.82 -9.10
N ALA A 33 2.24 4.73 -7.78
CA ALA A 33 2.96 3.63 -7.15
C ALA A 33 2.23 2.28 -7.31
N THR A 34 0.89 2.26 -7.23
CA THR A 34 0.09 1.05 -7.48
C THR A 34 0.25 0.55 -8.93
N ALA A 35 0.29 1.47 -9.90
CA ALA A 35 0.53 1.11 -11.30
C ALA A 35 1.93 0.52 -11.50
N ARG A 36 2.97 1.13 -10.91
CA ARG A 36 4.34 0.62 -10.96
C ARG A 36 4.53 -0.72 -10.25
N LEU A 37 3.72 -1.02 -9.23
CA LEU A 37 3.69 -2.32 -8.56
C LEU A 37 3.04 -3.43 -9.40
N THR A 38 2.12 -3.07 -10.30
CA THR A 38 1.40 -4.04 -11.15
C THR A 38 2.27 -4.59 -12.28
N GLU A 39 3.18 -3.77 -12.81
CA GLU A 39 4.08 -4.15 -13.91
C GLU A 39 5.03 -5.33 -13.57
N PRO A 40 5.79 -5.33 -12.45
CA PRO A 40 6.71 -6.41 -12.10
C PRO A 40 6.04 -7.65 -11.49
N THR A 41 4.78 -7.57 -11.05
CA THR A 41 4.06 -8.68 -10.37
C THR A 41 3.16 -9.49 -11.30
N ARG A 42 3.17 -9.17 -12.61
CA ARG A 42 2.35 -9.84 -13.63
C ARG A 42 2.63 -11.34 -13.76
N THR A 43 3.85 -11.76 -13.47
CA THR A 43 4.33 -13.16 -13.54
C THR A 43 3.87 -14.04 -12.37
N GLY A 44 3.11 -13.50 -11.41
CA GLY A 44 2.43 -14.27 -10.36
C GLY A 44 3.01 -14.06 -8.96
N ASP A 45 4.33 -13.86 -8.88
CA ASP A 45 5.00 -13.57 -7.62
C ASP A 45 4.58 -12.19 -7.09
N TYR A 46 4.38 -12.08 -5.78
CA TYR A 46 4.01 -10.83 -5.09
C TYR A 46 2.69 -10.18 -5.52
N ARG A 47 1.78 -10.90 -6.21
CA ARG A 47 0.43 -10.42 -6.54
C ARG A 47 -0.39 -9.96 -5.32
N TYR A 48 -0.11 -10.52 -4.14
CA TYR A 48 -0.74 -10.07 -2.90
C TYR A 48 -0.39 -8.61 -2.54
N CYS A 49 0.80 -8.12 -2.94
CA CYS A 49 1.19 -6.72 -2.76
C CYS A 49 0.29 -5.79 -3.56
N VAL A 50 -0.15 -6.19 -4.77
CA VAL A 50 -1.10 -5.41 -5.59
C VAL A 50 -2.45 -5.29 -4.89
N GLY A 51 -2.99 -6.41 -4.38
CA GLY A 51 -4.24 -6.40 -3.60
C GLY A 51 -4.14 -5.50 -2.35
N ALA A 52 -3.01 -5.58 -1.63
CA ALA A 52 -2.75 -4.72 -0.50
C ALA A 52 -2.66 -3.24 -0.90
N ALA A 53 -1.95 -2.91 -1.98
CA ALA A 53 -1.80 -1.54 -2.49
C ALA A 53 -3.14 -0.93 -2.93
N HIS A 54 -3.96 -1.66 -3.69
CA HIS A 54 -5.29 -1.18 -4.09
C HIS A 54 -6.14 -0.81 -2.88
N HIS A 55 -6.15 -1.67 -1.85
CA HIS A 55 -6.90 -1.37 -0.63
C HIS A 55 -6.33 -0.17 0.12
N MET A 56 -5.00 -0.12 0.32
CA MET A 56 -4.32 0.98 0.99
C MET A 56 -4.61 2.33 0.31
N ALA A 57 -4.69 2.35 -1.02
CA ALA A 57 -5.00 3.53 -1.82
C ALA A 57 -6.50 3.78 -2.01
N GLY A 58 -7.38 2.92 -1.47
CA GLY A 58 -8.84 3.04 -1.64
C GLY A 58 -9.30 2.87 -3.09
N LEU A 59 -8.54 2.13 -3.90
CA LEU A 59 -8.83 1.87 -5.30
C LEU A 59 -9.68 0.61 -5.46
N ARG A 60 -10.51 0.61 -6.50
CA ARG A 60 -11.23 -0.60 -6.91
C ARG A 60 -10.22 -1.64 -7.40
N MET A 61 -10.37 -2.88 -6.94
CA MET A 61 -9.57 -3.99 -7.43
C MET A 61 -10.10 -4.48 -8.79
N PRO A 62 -9.23 -4.73 -9.77
CA PRO A 62 -9.62 -5.28 -11.07
C PRO A 62 -9.98 -6.77 -11.00
N GLU A 63 -9.34 -7.53 -10.10
CA GLU A 63 -9.65 -8.94 -9.81
C GLU A 63 -9.80 -9.15 -8.30
N PRO A 64 -10.59 -10.15 -7.86
CA PRO A 64 -10.63 -10.56 -6.46
C PRO A 64 -9.23 -10.96 -5.97
N SER A 65 -8.82 -10.43 -4.82
CA SER A 65 -7.55 -10.76 -4.18
C SER A 65 -7.70 -12.10 -3.47
N ALA A 66 -6.71 -12.98 -3.63
CA ALA A 66 -6.63 -14.22 -2.85
C ALA A 66 -6.40 -13.95 -1.35
N VAL A 67 -6.01 -12.73 -0.98
CA VAL A 67 -5.81 -12.29 0.40
C VAL A 67 -6.89 -11.29 0.79
N SER A 68 -7.59 -11.58 1.88
CA SER A 68 -8.51 -10.67 2.54
C SER A 68 -7.84 -9.97 3.72
N TRP A 69 -8.30 -8.76 4.02
CA TRP A 69 -7.92 -8.09 5.27
C TRP A 69 -8.68 -8.72 6.44
N LEU A 70 -8.06 -8.70 7.62
CA LEU A 70 -8.65 -9.22 8.85
C LEU A 70 -9.90 -8.43 9.25
N ASP A 71 -9.85 -7.10 9.07
CA ASP A 71 -10.97 -6.20 9.25
C ASP A 71 -11.46 -5.64 7.92
N GLY A 72 -12.70 -5.12 7.92
CA GLY A 72 -13.29 -4.48 6.76
C GLY A 72 -12.41 -3.35 6.18
N PRO A 73 -12.39 -3.13 4.86
CA PRO A 73 -11.47 -2.18 4.25
C PRO A 73 -11.57 -0.74 4.74
N GLY A 74 -12.78 -0.30 5.08
CA GLY A 74 -13.00 1.01 5.69
C GLY A 74 -12.35 1.10 7.07
N THR A 75 -12.53 0.08 7.91
CA THR A 75 -12.00 0.00 9.28
C THR A 75 -10.48 0.07 9.30
N VAL A 76 -9.81 -0.74 8.47
CA VAL A 76 -8.33 -0.72 8.37
C VAL A 76 -7.82 0.64 7.92
N ARG A 77 -8.49 1.28 6.93
CA ARG A 77 -8.09 2.61 6.45
C ARG A 77 -8.28 3.70 7.51
N ALA A 78 -9.39 3.65 8.24
CA ALA A 78 -9.71 4.60 9.30
C ALA A 78 -8.71 4.46 10.47
N GLY A 79 -8.57 3.26 11.03
CA GLY A 79 -7.64 3.01 12.14
C GLY A 79 -6.20 3.37 11.80
N ARG A 80 -5.76 3.12 10.55
CA ARG A 80 -4.44 3.57 10.08
C ARG A 80 -4.32 5.09 10.03
N ARG A 81 -5.34 5.79 9.54
CA ARG A 81 -5.35 7.26 9.49
C ARG A 81 -5.24 7.83 10.90
N ASP A 82 -5.99 7.26 11.83
CA ASP A 82 -6.02 7.70 13.24
C ASP A 82 -4.66 7.49 13.90
N LEU A 83 -4.02 6.33 13.69
CA LEU A 83 -2.67 6.04 14.20
C LEU A 83 -1.63 7.05 13.72
N VAL A 84 -1.63 7.37 12.43
CA VAL A 84 -0.68 8.34 11.86
C VAL A 84 -0.97 9.73 12.42
N GLN A 85 -2.23 10.12 12.50
CA GLN A 85 -2.61 11.44 12.99
C GLN A 85 -2.20 11.61 14.46
N ALA A 86 -2.46 10.60 15.30
CA ALA A 86 -2.01 10.57 16.68
C ALA A 86 -0.48 10.71 16.81
N GLY A 87 0.29 10.01 15.97
CA GLY A 87 1.74 10.14 15.94
C GLY A 87 2.21 11.55 15.55
N ARG A 88 1.58 12.16 14.52
CA ARG A 88 1.89 13.53 14.11
C ARG A 88 1.60 14.54 15.20
N ASP A 89 0.48 14.38 15.89
CA ASP A 89 0.09 15.29 16.96
C ASP A 89 1.02 15.16 18.17
N GLN A 90 1.48 13.94 18.47
CA GLN A 90 2.53 13.71 19.47
C GLN A 90 3.85 14.38 19.08
N PHE A 91 4.33 14.20 17.84
CA PHE A 91 5.56 14.86 17.36
C PHE A 91 5.46 16.38 17.36
N ARG A 92 4.27 16.94 17.06
CA ARG A 92 4.02 18.38 17.12
C ARG A 92 4.00 18.92 18.55
N ALA A 93 3.46 18.15 19.50
CA ALA A 93 3.42 18.52 20.91
C ALA A 93 4.79 18.43 21.61
N GLN A 94 5.74 17.69 21.03
CA GLN A 94 7.11 17.55 21.53
C GLN A 94 8.10 18.58 20.95
N ARG A 95 7.63 19.51 20.12
CA ARG A 95 8.44 20.54 19.45
C ARG A 95 8.15 21.92 20.03
#